data_AF-A0A8J7Z1A1-F1
#
_entry.id   AF-A0A8J7Z1A1-F1
#
_cell.length_a   1.000
_cell.length_b   1.000
_cell.length_c   1.000
_cell.angle_alpha   90.00
_cell.angle_beta   90.00
_cell.angle_gamma   90.00
#
_symmetry.space_group_name_H-M   'P 1'
#
loop_
_entity.id
_entity.type
_entity.pdbx_description
1 polymer ?
#
loop_
_entity_poly.entity_id
_entity_poly.type
_entity_poly.pdbx_seq_one_letter_code
_entity_poly.pdbx_strand_id
1 'polypeptide(L)'
;MKEQFFKWLNLALMLDVFFVLFCFAWLAIALIGHTTNLPLGLNLWYKLWEPVMQPALVILMAGALLSGISSWVAKRFSSDA
;
A
#
# COMPACT_ATOMS: atom_id res chain seq x y z
N MET A 1 -14.39 -15.93 -15.20
CA MET A 1 -14.67 -14.65 -14.48
C MET A 1 -13.81 -14.47 -13.22
N LYS A 2 -13.67 -15.47 -12.33
CA LYS A 2 -12.85 -15.37 -11.10
C LYS A 2 -11.36 -15.06 -11.35
N GLU A 3 -10.76 -15.63 -12.39
CA GLU A 3 -9.35 -15.39 -12.75
C GLU A 3 -9.08 -13.94 -13.18
N GLN A 4 -10.03 -13.31 -13.86
CA GLN A 4 -9.91 -11.89 -14.22
C GLN A 4 -9.99 -10.99 -12.98
N PHE A 5 -10.82 -11.33 -11.99
CA PHE A 5 -10.89 -10.59 -10.73
C PHE A 5 -9.57 -10.66 -9.95
N PHE A 6 -8.98 -11.85 -9.80
CA PHE A 6 -7.68 -11.99 -9.15
C PHE A 6 -6.56 -11.25 -9.89
N LYS A 7 -6.56 -11.27 -11.23
CA LYS A 7 -5.62 -10.48 -12.04
C LYS A 7 -5.77 -8.98 -11.81
N TRP A 8 -7.00 -8.46 -11.81
CA TRP A 8 -7.28 -7.05 -11.56
C TRP A 8 -6.92 -6.64 -10.13
N LEU A 9 -7.23 -7.47 -9.14
CA LEU A 9 -6.85 -7.23 -7.76
C LEU A 9 -5.33 -7.18 -7.60
N ASN A 10 -4.60 -8.11 -8.21
CA ASN A 10 -3.14 -8.11 -8.17
C ASN A 10 -2.53 -6.88 -8.85
N LEU A 11 -3.10 -6.45 -9.99
CA LEU A 11 -2.68 -5.22 -10.67
C LEU A 11 -2.96 -3.98 -9.82
N ALA A 12 -4.14 -3.91 -9.19
CA ALA A 12 -4.51 -2.82 -8.29
C ALA A 12 -3.58 -2.76 -7.07
N LEU A 13 -3.30 -3.92 -6.44
CA LEU A 13 -2.35 -4.01 -5.33
C LEU A 13 -0.94 -3.59 -5.74
N MET A 14 -0.47 -4.03 -6.91
CA MET A 14 0.83 -3.65 -7.43
C MET A 14 0.92 -2.14 -7.62
N LEU A 15 -0.10 -1.53 -8.25
CA LEU A 15 -0.17 -0.09 -8.45
C LEU A 15 -0.23 0.68 -7.13
N ASP A 16 -0.98 0.15 -6.16
CA ASP A 16 -1.10 0.71 -4.81
C ASP A 16 0.24 0.68 -4.05
N VAL A 17 1.03 -0.41 -4.17
CA VAL A 17 2.39 -0.47 -3.59
C VAL A 17 3.29 0.61 -4.20
N PHE A 18 3.28 0.75 -5.52
CA PHE A 18 4.07 1.80 -6.19
C PHE A 18 3.62 3.20 -5.77
N PHE A 19 2.32 3.41 -5.62
CA PHE A 19 1.75 4.66 -5.15
C PHE A 19 2.21 4.99 -3.72
N VAL A 20 2.15 4.04 -2.79
CA VAL A 20 2.64 4.23 -1.42
C VAL A 20 4.14 4.54 -1.39
N LEU A 21 4.95 3.85 -2.20
CA LEU A 21 6.39 4.13 -2.31
C LEU A 21 6.67 5.52 -2.88
N PHE A 22 5.89 5.96 -3.87
CA PHE A 22 6.00 7.31 -4.43
C PHE A 22 5.66 8.37 -3.38
N CYS A 23 4.61 8.16 -2.60
CA CYS A 23 4.22 9.06 -1.52
C CYS A 23 5.25 9.10 -0.39
N PHE A 24 5.96 8.00 -0.14
CA PHE A 24 7.10 7.97 0.77
C PHE A 24 8.30 8.77 0.22
N ALA A 25 8.61 8.64 -1.07
CA ALA A 25 9.65 9.44 -1.71
C ALA A 25 9.31 10.95 -1.66
N TRP A 26 8.05 11.30 -1.89
CA TRP A 26 7.57 12.68 -1.74
C TRP A 26 7.75 13.19 -0.31
N LEU A 27 7.42 12.39 0.71
CA LEU A 27 7.69 12.75 2.11
C LEU A 27 9.17 13.05 2.32
N ALA A 28 10.06 12.19 1.84
CA ALA A 28 11.49 12.37 2.03
C ALA A 28 11.98 13.69 1.43
N ILE A 29 11.51 14.03 0.23
CA ILE A 29 11.81 15.31 -0.45
C ILE A 29 11.24 16.49 0.35
N ALA A 30 9.97 16.39 0.78
CA ALA A 30 9.31 17.45 1.55
C ALA A 30 10.00 17.68 2.90
N LEU A 31 10.43 16.62 3.58
CA LEU A 31 11.14 16.67 4.86
C LEU A 31 12.49 17.38 4.74
N ILE A 32 13.25 17.07 3.69
CA ILE A 32 14.49 17.80 3.37
C ILE A 32 14.18 19.27 3.10
N GLY A 33 13.11 19.55 2.36
CA GLY A 33 12.64 20.90 2.04
C GLY A 33 12.18 21.74 3.24
N HIS A 34 11.67 21.10 4.29
CA HIS A 34 11.25 21.79 5.51
C HIS A 34 12.43 22.41 6.26
N THR A 35 13.63 21.81 6.16
CA THR A 35 14.85 22.36 6.78
C THR A 35 15.26 23.71 6.16
N THR A 36 14.84 24.00 4.93
CA THR A 36 15.08 25.25 4.20
C THR A 36 13.96 26.28 4.33
N ASN A 37 13.01 26.12 5.27
CA ASN A 37 11.85 27.02 5.48
C ASN A 37 10.93 27.17 4.25
N LEU A 38 11.10 26.34 3.22
CA LEU A 38 10.22 26.33 2.06
C LEU A 38 9.06 25.35 2.32
N PRO A 39 7.78 25.78 2.23
CA PRO A 39 6.64 24.89 2.36
C PRO A 39 6.50 24.06 1.08
N LEU A 40 7.44 23.14 0.84
CA LEU A 40 7.53 22.23 -0.31
C LEU A 40 6.43 21.15 -0.32
N GLY A 41 5.26 21.48 0.22
CA GLY A 41 4.11 20.60 0.24
C GLY A 41 4.11 19.61 1.40
N LEU A 42 4.88 19.82 2.48
CA LEU A 42 4.84 18.96 3.66
C LEU A 42 3.46 19.05 4.37
N ASN A 43 2.91 20.27 4.52
CA ASN A 43 1.54 20.48 4.99
C ASN A 43 0.49 19.86 4.05
N LEU A 44 0.71 19.95 2.74
CA LEU A 44 -0.17 19.35 1.74
C LEU A 44 -0.11 17.82 1.83
N TRP A 45 1.08 17.26 1.96
CA TRP A 45 1.33 15.84 2.13
C TRP A 45 0.63 15.30 3.39
N TYR A 46 0.75 15.99 4.53
CA TYR A 46 0.02 15.60 5.75
C TYR A 46 -1.50 15.61 5.55
N LYS A 47 -2.04 16.62 4.85
CA LYS A 47 -3.47 16.66 4.51
C LYS A 47 -3.90 15.57 3.54
N LEU A 48 -3.05 15.16 2.60
CA LEU A 48 -3.32 14.03 1.70
C LEU A 48 -3.06 12.68 2.38
N TRP A 49 -2.30 12.65 3.46
CA TRP A 49 -1.93 11.42 4.14
C TRP A 49 -3.13 10.69 4.75
N GLU A 50 -3.96 11.41 5.51
CA GLU A 50 -5.19 10.89 6.12
C GLU A 50 -6.18 10.32 5.08
N PRO A 51 -6.56 11.05 4.02
CA PRO A 51 -7.58 10.58 3.10
C PRO A 51 -7.07 9.65 2.00
N VAL A 52 -5.77 9.66 1.65
CA VAL A 52 -5.25 8.90 0.50
C VAL A 52 -4.30 7.79 0.91
N MET A 53 -3.30 8.10 1.73
CA MET A 53 -2.26 7.13 2.12
C MET A 53 -2.74 6.12 3.15
N GLN A 54 -3.49 6.55 4.17
CA GLN A 54 -4.03 5.64 5.18
C GLN A 54 -4.92 4.55 4.57
N PRO A 55 -5.90 4.88 3.71
CA PRO A 55 -6.74 3.87 3.06
C PRO A 55 -5.93 2.94 2.14
N ALA A 56 -5.00 3.49 1.36
CA ALA A 56 -4.08 2.70 0.53
C ALA A 56 -3.29 1.67 1.37
N LEU A 57 -2.69 2.10 2.47
CA LEU A 57 -1.96 1.21 3.39
C LEU A 57 -2.84 0.10 3.96
N VAL A 58 -4.09 0.41 4.32
CA VAL A 58 -5.04 -0.58 4.82
C VAL A 58 -5.39 -1.61 3.74
N ILE A 59 -5.55 -1.19 2.48
CA ILE A 59 -5.81 -2.09 1.35
C ILE A 59 -4.61 -3.00 1.10
N LEU A 60 -3.39 -2.45 1.07
CA LEU A 60 -2.16 -3.24 0.95
C LEU A 60 -2.04 -4.26 2.08
N MET A 61 -2.26 -3.83 3.32
CA MET A 61 -2.20 -4.70 4.49
C MET A 61 -3.27 -5.80 4.41
N ALA A 62 -4.52 -5.46 4.04
CA ALA A 62 -5.58 -6.43 3.87
C ALA A 62 -5.25 -7.46 2.78
N GLY A 63 -4.70 -7.02 1.64
CA GLY A 63 -4.26 -7.91 0.58
C GLY A 63 -3.11 -8.84 1.00
N ALA A 64 -2.13 -8.32 1.74
CA ALA A 64 -1.04 -9.12 2.30
C ALA A 64 -1.55 -10.13 3.34
N LEU A 65 -2.47 -9.72 4.22
CA LEU A 65 -3.10 -10.58 5.22
C LEU A 65 -3.91 -11.70 4.57
N LEU A 66 -4.73 -11.39 3.57
CA LEU A 66 -5.50 -12.39 2.83
C LEU A 66 -4.58 -13.41 2.14
N SER A 67 -3.48 -12.95 1.54
CA SER A 67 -2.46 -13.82 0.93
C SER A 67 -1.80 -14.73 1.97
N GLY A 68 -1.38 -14.16 3.11
CA GLY A 68 -0.75 -14.90 4.21
C GLY A 68 -1.68 -15.93 4.85
N ILE A 69 -2.92 -15.55 5.16
CA ILE A 69 -3.94 -16.44 5.75
C ILE A 69 -4.28 -17.56 4.78
N SER A 70 -4.47 -17.26 3.49
CA SER A 70 -4.79 -18.28 2.49
C SER A 70 -3.65 -19.31 2.34
N SER A 71 -2.40 -18.85 2.37
CA SER A 71 -1.22 -19.73 2.35
C SER A 71 -1.13 -20.60 3.61
N TRP A 72 -1.39 -20.02 4.79
CA TRP A 72 -1.37 -20.74 6.06
C TRP A 72 -2.45 -21.82 6.13
N VAL A 73 -3.68 -21.48 5.72
CA VAL A 73 -4.81 -22.42 5.66
C VAL A 73 -4.55 -23.54 4.64
N ALA A 74 -4.07 -23.21 3.44
CA ALA A 74 -3.74 -24.21 2.42
C ALA A 74 -2.64 -25.18 2.92
N LYS A 75 -1.58 -24.65 3.55
CA LYS A 75 -0.52 -25.49 4.12
C LYS A 75 -1.04 -26.39 5.24
N ARG A 76 -1.99 -25.91 6.04
CA ARG A 76 -2.60 -26.71 7.12
C ARG A 76 -3.44 -27.86 6.58
N PHE A 77 -4.26 -27.62 5.55
CA PHE A 77 -5.09 -28.66 4.93
C PHE A 77 -4.32 -29.62 4.02
N SER A 78 -3.25 -29.18 3.36
CA SER A 78 -2.37 -30.05 2.57
C SER A 78 -1.42 -30.92 3.41
N SER A 79 -1.33 -30.68 4.72
CA SER A 79 -0.54 -31.50 5.65
C SER A 79 -1.30 -32.72 6.18
N ASP A 80 -2.57 -32.89 5.82
CA ASP A 80 -3.47 -34.00 6.23
C ASP A 80 -3.75 -35.00 5.08
N ALA A 81 -3.01 -34.95 3.98
CA ALA A 81 -3.05 -35.92 2.87
C ALA A 81 -1.67 -36.55 2.64
#